data_AF-A0A7K9X676-F1
#
_entry.id   AF-A0A7K9X676-F1
#
_cell.length_a   1.000
_cell.length_b   1.000
_cell.length_c   1.000
_cell.angle_alpha   90.00
_cell.angle_beta   90.00
_cell.angle_gamma   90.00
#
_symmetry.space_group_name_H-M   'P 1'
#
loop_
_entity.id
_entity.type
_entity.pdbx_description
1 polymer ?
#
loop_
_entity_poly.entity_id
_entity_poly.type
_entity_poly.pdbx_seq_one_letter_code
_entity_poly.pdbx_strand_id
1 'polypeptide(L)'
;LLNVTVWNSSVLCFYNCYGNRKVVATKLIVYRLPEAVTLEPVPQLEVGKSHNLTCHMDSVAPIQNLSVILRRGDEILGVETFQHRSEDEPVAVRVTHELRAQRRDDG
;
A
#
# COMPACT_ATOMS: atom_id res chain seq x y z
N LEU A 1 6.25 -24.16 5.08
CA LEU A 1 5.00 -23.65 5.68
C LEU A 1 3.92 -23.74 4.62
N LEU A 2 2.83 -24.45 4.88
CA LEU A 2 1.67 -24.53 4.00
C LEU A 2 0.49 -23.91 4.75
N ASN A 3 -0.35 -23.12 4.07
CA ASN A 3 -1.55 -22.47 4.61
C ASN A 3 -1.28 -21.49 5.78
N VAL A 4 -0.69 -20.33 5.48
CA VAL A 4 -0.56 -19.23 6.45
C VAL A 4 -1.87 -18.44 6.46
N THR A 5 -2.58 -18.42 7.59
CA THR A 5 -3.91 -17.78 7.74
C THR A 5 -3.88 -16.48 8.54
N VAL A 6 -2.73 -16.09 9.08
CA VAL A 6 -2.55 -14.91 9.93
C VAL A 6 -1.54 -13.96 9.27
N TRP A 7 -1.82 -12.66 9.29
CA TRP A 7 -1.02 -11.63 8.61
C TRP A 7 0.35 -11.40 9.24
N ASN A 8 0.43 -11.53 10.57
CA ASN A 8 1.66 -11.42 11.33
C ASN A 8 1.70 -12.55 12.36
N SER A 9 2.73 -13.38 12.27
CA SER A 9 2.96 -14.47 13.21
C SER A 9 4.43 -14.55 13.63
N SER A 10 4.67 -15.09 14.83
CA SER A 10 6.01 -15.43 15.30
C SER A 10 6.22 -16.92 15.18
N VAL A 11 7.15 -17.33 14.32
CA VAL A 11 7.52 -18.73 14.12
C VAL A 11 8.69 -19.05 15.04
N LEU A 12 8.52 -20.08 15.88
CA LEU A 12 9.56 -20.55 16.77
C LEU A 12 10.29 -21.74 16.15
N CYS A 13 11.59 -21.57 15.91
CA CYS A 13 12.50 -22.66 15.61
C CYS A 13 13.19 -23.08 16.91
N PHE A 14 13.32 -24.38 17.17
CA PHE A 14 14.09 -24.85 18.31
C PHE A 14 14.88 -26.10 17.96
N TYR A 15 15.96 -26.32 18.69
CA TYR A 15 16.74 -27.55 18.64
C TYR A 15 17.15 -27.98 20.05
N ASN A 16 17.43 -29.27 20.20
CA ASN A 16 17.93 -29.86 21.44
C ASN A 16 19.28 -30.52 21.18
N CYS A 17 20.30 -30.15 21.94
CA CYS A 17 21.63 -30.75 21.89
C CYS A 17 22.09 -31.10 23.30
N TYR A 18 22.28 -32.39 23.60
CA TYR A 18 22.79 -32.87 24.89
C TYR A 18 22.07 -32.26 26.11
N GLY A 19 20.74 -32.24 26.08
CA GLY A 19 19.92 -31.65 27.15
C GLY A 19 19.80 -30.11 27.13
N ASN A 20 20.55 -29.43 26.27
CA ASN A 20 20.40 -27.99 26.05
C ASN A 20 19.38 -27.71 24.96
N ARG A 21 18.27 -27.06 25.32
CA ARG A 21 17.28 -26.54 24.36
C ARG A 21 17.62 -25.10 23.98
N LYS A 22 17.64 -24.81 22.69
CA LYS A 22 17.72 -23.44 22.17
C LYS A 22 16.50 -23.15 21.32
N VAL A 23 15.96 -21.95 21.47
CA VAL A 23 14.78 -21.46 20.74
C VAL A 23 15.14 -20.14 20.09
N VAL A 24 14.76 -19.99 18.83
CA VAL A 24 14.92 -18.77 18.02
C VAL A 24 13.54 -18.41 17.48
N ALA A 25 13.14 -17.16 17.65
CA ALA A 25 11.90 -16.63 17.08
C ALA A 25 12.22 -15.88 15.78
N THR A 26 11.35 -16.01 14.79
CA THR A 26 11.37 -15.18 13.58
C THR A 26 9.97 -14.66 13.27
N LYS A 27 9.88 -13.42 12.81
CA LYS A 27 8.61 -12.82 12.38
C LYS A 27 8.29 -13.29 10.96
N LEU A 28 7.06 -13.74 10.74
CA LEU A 28 6.50 -14.05 9.42
C LEU A 28 5.37 -13.06 9.16
N ILE A 29 5.57 -12.19 8.17
CA ILE A 29 4.58 -11.22 7.71
C ILE A 29 4.09 -11.64 6.32
N VAL A 30 2.79 -11.67 6.13
CA VAL A 30 2.16 -12.00 4.85
C VAL A 30 1.96 -10.71 4.05
N TYR A 31 2.34 -10.75 2.78
CA TYR A 31 2.15 -9.65 1.85
C TYR A 31 0.86 -9.84 1.04
N ARG A 32 0.14 -8.76 0.80
CA ARG A 32 -1.04 -8.70 -0.05
C ARG A 32 -0.97 -7.48 -0.97
N LEU A 33 -1.01 -7.75 -2.28
CA LEU A 33 -1.19 -6.71 -3.28
C LEU A 33 -2.62 -6.17 -3.22
N PRO A 34 -2.85 -4.88 -3.54
CA PRO A 34 -4.20 -4.36 -3.67
C PRO A 34 -4.98 -5.17 -4.71
N GLU A 35 -6.22 -5.54 -4.38
CA GLU A 35 -7.08 -6.27 -5.31
C GLU A 35 -7.49 -5.39 -6.50
N ALA A 36 -7.73 -4.10 -6.23
CA ALA A 36 -8.05 -3.10 -7.21
C ALA A 36 -7.35 -1.78 -6.86
N VAL A 37 -6.95 -1.07 -7.90
CA VAL A 37 -6.43 0.30 -7.83
C VAL A 37 -7.31 1.14 -8.75
N THR A 38 -8.17 1.99 -8.16
CA THR A 38 -9.15 2.77 -8.91
C THR A 38 -8.91 4.25 -8.72
N LEU A 39 -8.92 5.00 -9.82
CA LEU A 39 -9.06 6.44 -9.76
C LEU A 39 -10.55 6.76 -9.60
N GLU A 40 -10.90 7.56 -8.60
CA GLU A 40 -12.27 8.03 -8.44
C GLU A 40 -12.71 8.86 -9.66
N PRO A 41 -14.01 8.87 -9.99
CA PRO A 41 -14.51 9.65 -11.13
C PRO A 41 -14.09 11.12 -11.02
N VAL A 42 -13.31 11.58 -12.00
CA VAL A 42 -12.89 12.97 -12.10
C VAL A 42 -14.00 13.74 -12.83
N PRO A 43 -14.54 14.82 -12.25
CA PRO A 43 -15.55 15.64 -12.92
C PRO A 43 -14.94 16.38 -14.12
N GLN A 44 -15.77 17.04 -14.92
CA GLN A 44 -15.26 17.91 -15.98
C GLN A 44 -14.30 18.97 -15.40
N LEU A 45 -13.08 18.98 -15.92
CA LEU A 45 -12.04 19.88 -15.47
C LEU A 45 -12.25 21.27 -16.07
N GLU A 46 -12.25 22.27 -15.18
CA GLU A 46 -12.27 23.68 -15.56
C GLU A 46 -10.86 24.28 -15.51
N VAL A 47 -10.38 24.77 -16.66
CA VAL A 47 -9.03 25.34 -16.78
C VAL A 47 -8.80 26.43 -15.73
N GLY A 48 -7.67 26.32 -15.02
CA GLY A 48 -7.25 27.27 -13.99
C GLY A 48 -7.81 26.99 -12.60
N LYS A 49 -8.79 26.10 -12.45
CA LYS A 49 -9.31 25.62 -11.15
C LYS A 49 -8.53 24.40 -10.65
N SER A 50 -8.49 24.23 -9.33
CA SER A 50 -7.96 23.03 -8.68
C SER A 50 -9.02 21.95 -8.60
N HIS A 51 -8.60 20.70 -8.79
CA HIS A 51 -9.44 19.50 -8.68
C HIS A 51 -8.69 18.41 -7.93
N ASN A 52 -9.41 17.62 -7.14
CA ASN A 52 -8.84 16.51 -6.39
C ASN A 52 -8.89 15.23 -7.22
N LEU A 53 -7.73 14.62 -7.42
CA LEU A 53 -7.58 13.28 -7.97
C LEU A 53 -7.40 12.31 -6.82
N THR A 54 -8.38 11.44 -6.57
CA THR A 54 -8.32 10.46 -5.48
C THR A 54 -8.15 9.06 -6.04
N CYS A 55 -7.09 8.38 -5.65
CA CYS A 55 -6.87 6.97 -5.91
C CYS A 55 -7.30 6.14 -4.69
N HIS A 56 -8.11 5.13 -4.93
CA HIS A 56 -8.58 4.17 -3.94
C HIS A 56 -7.92 2.81 -4.19
N MET A 57 -7.42 2.19 -3.13
CA MET A 57 -6.84 0.85 -3.16
C MET A 57 -7.43 0.02 -2.05
N ASP A 58 -7.86 -1.18 -2.41
CA ASP A 58 -8.49 -2.11 -1.48
C ASP A 58 -7.50 -3.17 -1.00
N SER A 59 -7.51 -3.44 0.31
CA SER A 59 -6.88 -4.63 0.90
C SER A 59 -5.35 -4.72 0.73
N VAL A 60 -4.61 -3.66 1.08
CA VAL A 60 -3.13 -3.63 1.02
C VAL A 60 -2.51 -4.07 2.34
N ALA A 61 -1.52 -4.98 2.31
CA ALA A 61 -0.75 -5.38 3.49
C ALA A 61 0.71 -5.78 3.17
N PRO A 62 1.69 -5.50 4.05
CA PRO A 62 1.63 -4.51 5.12
C PRO A 62 1.71 -3.12 4.51
N ILE A 63 0.93 -2.17 5.02
CA ILE A 63 0.82 -0.87 4.35
C ILE A 63 2.13 -0.07 4.33
N GLN A 64 3.01 -0.26 5.31
CA GLN A 64 4.29 0.47 5.41
C GLN A 64 5.20 0.31 4.20
N ASN A 65 5.00 -0.76 3.42
CA ASN A 65 5.75 -1.07 2.21
C ASN A 65 5.07 -0.56 0.93
N LEU A 66 3.91 0.10 1.04
CA LEU A 66 3.19 0.68 -0.08
C LEU A 66 3.83 2.01 -0.50
N SER A 67 3.94 2.20 -1.81
CA SER A 67 4.24 3.50 -2.44
C SER A 67 3.30 3.70 -3.61
N VAL A 68 2.67 4.86 -3.69
CA VAL A 68 1.67 5.20 -4.69
C VAL A 68 2.22 6.33 -5.53
N ILE A 69 2.22 6.15 -6.85
CA ILE A 69 2.68 7.17 -7.79
C ILE A 69 1.50 7.56 -8.65
N LEU A 70 1.05 8.81 -8.51
CA LEU A 70 0.03 9.37 -9.37
C LEU A 70 0.70 9.98 -10.61
N ARG A 71 0.16 9.67 -11.80
CA ARG A 71 0.73 10.12 -13.07
C ARG A 71 -0.29 10.74 -14.01
N ARG A 72 0.18 11.70 -14.80
CA ARG A 72 -0.46 12.19 -16.03
C ARG A 72 0.40 11.75 -17.21
N GLY A 73 -0.01 10.70 -17.91
CA GLY A 73 0.86 10.04 -18.90
C GLY A 73 2.20 9.64 -18.27
N ASP A 74 3.29 10.18 -18.79
CA ASP A 74 4.65 9.93 -18.27
C ASP A 74 5.06 10.87 -17.12
N GLU A 75 4.28 11.93 -16.86
CA GLU A 75 4.57 12.91 -15.82
C GLU A 75 4.11 12.39 -14.45
N ILE A 76 5.01 12.45 -13.46
CA ILE A 76 4.68 12.16 -12.06
C ILE A 76 4.05 13.41 -11.44
N LEU A 77 2.80 13.29 -11.01
CA LEU A 77 2.07 14.36 -10.31
C LEU A 77 2.38 14.34 -8.81
N GLY A 78 2.45 13.16 -8.22
CA GLY A 78 2.69 12.99 -6.80
C GLY A 78 3.13 11.59 -6.42
N VAL A 79 3.84 11.47 -5.30
CA VAL A 79 4.25 10.21 -4.70
C VAL A 79 3.83 10.21 -3.24
N GLU A 80 3.04 9.22 -2.84
CA GLU A 80 2.68 8.99 -1.45
C GLU A 80 3.32 7.72 -0.92
N THR A 81 3.85 7.78 0.30
CA THR A 81 4.48 6.65 0.98
C THR A 81 3.91 6.49 2.37
N PHE A 82 3.93 5.27 2.88
CA PHE A 82 3.26 4.92 4.13
C PHE A 82 4.23 4.40 5.19
N GLN A 83 5.52 4.76 5.11
CA GLN A 83 6.58 4.24 5.99
C GLN A 83 6.33 4.49 7.49
N HIS A 84 5.52 5.49 7.84
CA HIS A 84 5.14 5.81 9.22
C HIS A 84 3.98 4.98 9.76
N ARG A 85 3.34 4.18 8.91
CA ARG A 85 2.27 3.24 9.27
C ARG A 85 2.87 1.89 9.67
N SER A 86 2.10 1.07 10.38
CA SER A 86 2.61 -0.20 10.96
C SER A 86 1.58 -1.33 10.96
N GLU A 87 0.48 -1.14 10.23
CA GLU A 87 -0.58 -2.12 10.08
C GLU A 87 -0.10 -3.27 9.19
N ASP A 88 0.06 -4.44 9.81
CA ASP A 88 0.39 -5.69 9.13
C ASP A 88 -0.85 -6.31 8.45
N GLU A 89 -2.07 -5.94 8.87
CA GLU A 89 -3.32 -6.43 8.30
C GLU A 89 -3.75 -5.64 7.04
N PRO A 90 -4.57 -6.23 6.15
CA PRO A 90 -5.06 -5.54 4.96
C PRO A 90 -5.90 -4.31 5.30
N VAL A 91 -5.53 -3.19 4.71
CA VAL A 91 -6.23 -1.92 4.88
C VAL A 91 -6.61 -1.32 3.54
N ALA A 92 -7.76 -0.62 3.51
CA ALA A 92 -8.13 0.24 2.40
C ALA A 92 -7.42 1.59 2.53
N VAL A 93 -6.97 2.14 1.40
CA VAL A 93 -6.16 3.37 1.37
C VAL A 93 -6.70 4.31 0.31
N ARG A 94 -6.71 5.60 0.65
CA ARG A 94 -7.06 6.71 -0.25
C ARG A 94 -5.89 7.66 -0.33
N VAL A 95 -5.46 7.98 -1.55
CA VAL A 95 -4.43 8.98 -1.84
C VAL A 95 -5.07 10.07 -2.67
N THR A 96 -5.01 11.31 -2.21
CA THR A 96 -5.57 12.46 -2.92
C THR A 96 -4.46 13.42 -3.32
N HIS A 97 -4.48 13.85 -4.57
CA HIS A 97 -3.58 14.86 -5.11
C HIS A 97 -4.39 16.01 -5.71
N GLU A 98 -4.01 17.24 -5.38
CA GLU A 98 -4.64 18.43 -5.95
C GLU A 98 -3.96 18.79 -7.29
N LEU A 99 -4.71 18.66 -8.38
CA LEU A 99 -4.27 19.05 -9.71
C LEU A 99 -4.89 20.40 -10.08
N ARG A 100 -4.05 21.36 -10.48
CA ARG A 100 -4.54 22.57 -11.15
C ARG A 100 -4.74 22.29 -12.64
N ALA A 101 -5.99 22.29 -13.08
CA ALA A 101 -6.37 21.90 -14.43
C ALA A 101 -5.83 22.85 -15.50
N GLN A 102 -5.34 22.26 -16.60
CA GLN A 102 -4.82 22.94 -17.78
C GLN A 102 -5.53 22.43 -19.04
N ARG A 103 -5.39 23.16 -20.14
CA ARG A 103 -6.00 22.79 -21.44
C ARG A 103 -5.57 21.41 -21.98
N ARG A 104 -4.49 20.84 -21.47
CA ARG A 104 -3.98 19.52 -21.89
C ARG A 104 -4.55 18.34 -21.08
N ASP A 105 -5.35 18.65 -20.06
CA ASP A 105 -5.91 17.65 -19.15
C ASP A 105 -7.32 17.19 -19.59
N ASP A 106 -7.77 17.61 -20.77
CA ASP A 106 -9.13 17.37 -21.30
C ASP A 106 -9.38 15.97 -21.88
N GLY A 107 -8.38 15.08 -21.80
CA GLY A 107 -8.49 13.66 -22.17
C GLY A 107 -8.19 13.39 -23.64
#